data_AF-T1HVR5-F1
#
_entry.id   AF-T1HVR5-F1
#
_cell.length_a   1.000
_cell.length_b   1.000
_cell.length_c   1.000
_cell.angle_alpha   90.00
_cell.angle_beta   90.00
_cell.angle_gamma   90.00
#
_symmetry.space_group_name_H-M   'P 1'
#
loop_
_entity.id
_entity.type
_entity.pdbx_description
1 polymer ?
#
loop_
_entity_poly.entity_id
_entity_poly.type
_entity_poly.pdbx_seq_one_letter_code
_entity_poly.pdbx_strand_id
1 'polypeptide(L)'
;METWKHISMNEISAIKDIKLDALQGDDNVCSLVAEQIRVNLQEPNGDLIVKIVSTLGVRKALLVYQKTRMIEESGGMLVHDGSRRRTPGGVFFHLITTDKNIPKTVIKEIFYDIAQENKKKKNEEARERRKKTNNELKEFLIRGILFKL
;
A
#
# COMPACT_ATOMS: atom_id res chain seq x y z
N MET A 1 -3.41 -17.12 24.50
CA MET A 1 -3.51 -17.13 23.02
C MET A 1 -2.40 -16.27 22.42
N GLU A 2 -1.16 -16.75 22.41
CA GLU A 2 -0.07 -16.18 21.59
C GLU A 2 0.94 -17.30 21.29
N THR A 3 0.95 -17.81 20.05
CA THR A 3 1.81 -18.94 19.62
C THR A 3 2.70 -18.58 18.42
N TRP A 4 3.10 -17.32 18.27
CA TRP A 4 3.79 -16.83 17.05
C TRP A 4 5.22 -16.34 17.28
N LYS A 5 5.84 -16.63 18.43
CA LYS A 5 7.19 -16.14 18.75
C LYS A 5 8.34 -16.91 18.11
N HIS A 6 8.10 -18.03 17.45
CA HIS A 6 9.16 -18.77 16.75
C HIS A 6 8.66 -19.32 15.42
N ILE A 7 8.83 -18.54 14.35
CA ILE A 7 8.85 -19.08 12.99
C ILE A 7 10.31 -19.48 12.73
N SER A 8 10.52 -20.77 12.54
CA SER A 8 11.84 -21.39 12.36
C SER A 8 12.46 -20.96 11.03
N MET A 9 13.80 -20.87 10.97
CA MET A 9 14.51 -20.58 9.71
C MET A 9 14.14 -21.58 8.59
N ASN A 10 13.74 -22.80 8.97
CA ASN A 10 13.27 -23.85 8.06
C ASN A 10 11.90 -23.57 7.41
N GLU A 11 11.03 -22.78 8.04
CA GLU A 11 9.72 -22.40 7.46
C GLU A 11 9.88 -21.26 6.45
N ILE A 12 10.90 -20.41 6.64
CA ILE A 12 11.27 -19.34 5.71
C ILE A 12 11.95 -19.94 4.47
N SER A 13 12.80 -20.96 4.62
CA SER A 13 13.40 -21.69 3.49
C SER A 13 12.40 -22.57 2.74
N ALA A 14 11.25 -22.89 3.35
CA ALA A 14 10.17 -23.65 2.71
C ALA A 14 9.28 -22.79 1.78
N ILE A 15 9.56 -21.49 1.66
CA ILE A 15 8.96 -20.64 0.62
C ILE A 15 9.55 -21.08 -0.72
N LYS A 16 8.96 -22.14 -1.30
CA LYS A 16 9.39 -22.78 -2.57
C LYS A 16 9.47 -21.80 -3.75
N ASP A 17 8.82 -20.65 -3.64
CA ASP A 17 8.73 -19.64 -4.70
C ASP A 17 9.84 -18.57 -4.62
N ILE A 18 10.69 -18.59 -3.59
CA ILE A 18 11.75 -17.61 -3.39
C ILE A 18 13.06 -18.36 -3.21
N LYS A 19 13.86 -18.36 -4.28
CA LYS A 19 15.17 -19.01 -4.34
C LYS A 19 16.20 -18.24 -3.51
N LEU A 20 16.06 -18.32 -2.19
CA LEU A 20 16.85 -17.58 -1.20
C LEU A 20 18.30 -18.11 -1.10
N ASP A 21 18.51 -19.35 -1.51
CA ASP A 21 19.77 -20.10 -1.54
C ASP A 21 20.75 -19.67 -2.66
N ALA A 22 20.30 -18.89 -3.64
CA ALA A 22 21.11 -18.47 -4.79
C ALA A 22 21.78 -17.08 -4.64
N LEU A 23 21.73 -16.46 -3.47
CA LEU A 23 22.02 -15.03 -3.30
C LEU A 23 23.25 -14.78 -2.41
N GLN A 24 24.44 -14.92 -2.99
CA GLN A 24 25.67 -14.36 -2.43
C GLN A 24 25.89 -12.95 -3.03
N GLY A 25 25.65 -11.90 -2.25
CA GLY A 25 25.86 -10.49 -2.61
C GLY A 25 24.82 -9.56 -2.00
N ASP A 26 25.20 -8.79 -0.97
CA ASP A 26 24.28 -8.05 -0.08
C ASP A 26 23.42 -6.98 -0.78
N ASP A 27 23.90 -6.37 -1.87
CA ASP A 27 23.17 -5.30 -2.57
C ASP A 27 22.07 -5.82 -3.53
N ASN A 28 22.03 -7.12 -3.82
CA ASN A 28 21.14 -7.73 -4.82
C ASN A 28 19.88 -8.37 -4.21
N VAL A 29 19.91 -8.74 -2.93
CA VAL A 29 18.84 -9.55 -2.30
C VAL A 29 17.53 -8.77 -2.13
N CYS A 30 17.62 -7.52 -1.66
CA CYS A 30 16.43 -6.69 -1.40
C CYS A 30 15.62 -6.44 -2.67
N SER A 31 16.30 -6.06 -3.76
CA SER A 31 15.67 -5.77 -5.05
C SER A 31 15.02 -7.01 -5.66
N LEU A 32 15.68 -8.16 -5.59
CA LEU A 32 15.13 -9.43 -6.10
C LEU A 32 13.91 -9.88 -5.30
N VAL A 33 13.97 -9.80 -3.96
CA VAL A 33 12.83 -10.13 -3.10
C VAL A 33 11.67 -9.16 -3.35
N ALA A 34 11.95 -7.87 -3.47
CA ALA A 34 10.95 -6.87 -3.78
C ALA A 34 10.28 -7.13 -5.12
N GLU A 35 11.05 -7.45 -6.15
CA GLU A 35 10.54 -7.79 -7.47
C GLU A 35 9.63 -9.03 -7.44
N GLN A 36 10.05 -10.07 -6.73
CA GLN A 36 9.25 -11.29 -6.59
C GLN A 36 7.93 -11.03 -5.85
N ILE A 37 7.98 -10.25 -4.77
CA ILE A 37 6.77 -9.83 -4.03
C ILE A 37 5.86 -9.01 -4.96
N ARG A 38 6.41 -8.04 -5.70
CA ARG A 38 5.67 -7.18 -6.62
C ARG A 38 4.91 -8.00 -7.67
N VAL A 39 5.60 -8.90 -8.36
CA VAL A 39 5.02 -9.75 -9.41
C VAL A 39 3.92 -10.62 -8.83
N ASN A 40 4.15 -11.26 -7.69
CA ASN A 40 3.17 -12.18 -7.10
C ASN A 40 1.94 -11.46 -6.53
N LEU A 41 2.10 -10.23 -6.04
CA LEU A 41 0.99 -9.40 -5.58
C LEU A 41 0.26 -8.66 -6.72
N GLN A 42 0.79 -8.74 -7.95
CA GLN A 42 0.36 -7.96 -9.11
C GLN A 42 0.32 -6.45 -8.79
N GLU A 43 1.31 -5.98 -8.02
CA GLU A 43 1.38 -4.59 -7.58
C GLU A 43 2.04 -3.72 -8.65
N PRO A 44 1.35 -2.70 -9.20
CA PRO A 44 1.93 -1.83 -10.23
C PRO A 44 3.07 -0.96 -9.68
N ASN A 45 3.03 -0.58 -8.39
CA ASN A 45 4.05 0.26 -7.80
C ASN A 45 5.22 -0.57 -7.22
N GLY A 46 6.16 -0.94 -8.09
CA GLY A 46 7.37 -1.66 -7.70
C GLY A 46 8.26 -0.91 -6.72
N ASP A 47 8.39 0.41 -6.88
CA ASP A 47 9.24 1.25 -6.03
C ASP A 47 8.78 1.24 -4.57
N LEU A 48 7.46 1.22 -4.35
CA LEU A 48 6.89 1.09 -3.01
C LEU A 48 7.25 -0.26 -2.37
N ILE A 49 7.23 -1.36 -3.14
CA ILE A 49 7.63 -2.67 -2.63
C ILE A 49 9.12 -2.70 -2.30
N VAL A 50 9.97 -2.13 -3.15
CA VAL A 50 11.41 -1.98 -2.87
C VAL A 50 11.63 -1.20 -1.58
N LYS A 51 10.94 -0.07 -1.40
CA LYS A 51 11.00 0.77 -0.20
C LYS A 51 10.56 0.01 1.05
N ILE A 52 9.51 -0.81 0.95
CA ILE A 52 9.06 -1.66 2.05
C ILE A 52 10.14 -2.68 2.43
N VAL A 53 10.71 -3.39 1.45
CA VAL A 53 11.72 -4.42 1.69
C VAL A 53 13.01 -3.81 2.26
N SER A 54 13.45 -2.66 1.76
CA SER A 54 14.65 -1.98 2.26
C SER A 54 14.46 -1.41 3.67
N THR A 55 13.27 -0.87 3.97
CA THR A 55 13.00 -0.24 5.29
C THR A 55 12.65 -1.26 6.37
N LEU A 56 11.85 -2.29 6.06
CA LEU A 56 11.46 -3.33 7.04
C LEU A 56 12.48 -4.47 7.13
N GLY A 57 13.33 -4.61 6.12
CA GLY A 57 14.20 -5.75 5.92
C GLY A 57 13.48 -6.93 5.25
N VAL A 58 14.27 -7.71 4.50
CA VAL A 58 13.83 -8.89 3.73
C VAL A 58 12.98 -9.85 4.56
N ARG A 59 13.47 -10.24 5.75
CA ARG A 59 12.77 -11.23 6.59
C ARG A 59 11.36 -10.78 6.98
N LYS A 60 11.19 -9.52 7.37
CA LYS A 60 9.89 -8.99 7.79
C LYS A 60 8.95 -8.87 6.60
N ALA A 61 9.44 -8.37 5.47
CA ALA A 61 8.65 -8.27 4.24
C ALA A 61 8.16 -9.64 3.75
N LEU A 62 9.02 -10.66 3.76
CA LEU A 62 8.66 -12.03 3.42
C LEU A 62 7.62 -12.63 4.37
N LEU A 63 7.75 -12.38 5.67
CA LEU A 63 6.76 -12.83 6.65
C LEU A 63 5.38 -12.23 6.40
N VAL A 64 5.33 -10.93 6.09
CA VAL A 64 4.08 -10.26 5.74
C VAL A 64 3.52 -10.85 4.43
N TYR A 65 4.37 -11.05 3.42
CA TYR A 65 3.96 -11.65 2.15
C TYR A 65 3.38 -13.06 2.32
N GLN A 66 3.99 -13.90 3.16
CA GLN A 66 3.46 -15.23 3.47
C GLN A 66 2.10 -15.15 4.15
N LYS A 67 1.91 -14.22 5.08
CA LYS A 67 0.60 -13.97 5.71
C LYS A 67 -0.44 -13.49 4.69
N THR A 68 -0.06 -12.62 3.76
CA THR A 68 -0.93 -12.19 2.66
C THR A 68 -1.42 -13.40 1.86
N ARG A 69 -0.51 -14.31 1.48
CA ARG A 69 -0.87 -15.53 0.76
C ARG A 69 -1.88 -16.39 1.51
N MET A 70 -1.63 -16.65 2.80
CA MET A 70 -2.54 -17.44 3.63
C MET A 70 -3.95 -16.82 3.70
N ILE A 71 -4.03 -15.49 3.79
CA ILE A 71 -5.32 -14.77 3.80
C ILE A 71 -6.03 -14.88 2.46
N GLU A 72 -5.32 -14.68 1.34
CA GLU A 72 -5.92 -14.80 0.00
C GLU A 72 -6.37 -16.24 -0.30
N GLU A 73 -5.57 -17.25 0.08
CA GLU A 73 -5.93 -18.67 -0.02
C GLU A 73 -7.15 -19.02 0.85
N SER A 74 -7.39 -18.28 1.94
CA SER A 74 -8.57 -18.43 2.82
C SER A 74 -9.79 -17.61 2.38
N GLY A 75 -9.79 -17.06 1.16
CA GLY A 75 -10.90 -16.27 0.60
C GLY A 75 -10.71 -14.75 0.67
N GLY A 76 -9.55 -14.28 1.12
CA GLY A 76 -9.15 -12.88 1.13
C GLY A 76 -9.75 -12.06 2.27
N MET A 77 -9.68 -10.74 2.14
CA MET A 77 -10.11 -9.80 3.17
C MET A 77 -10.93 -8.66 2.58
N LEU A 78 -12.00 -8.23 3.24
CA LEU A 78 -12.77 -7.04 2.84
C LEU A 78 -12.04 -5.73 3.17
N VAL A 79 -12.37 -4.67 2.44
CA VAL A 79 -12.04 -3.31 2.89
C VAL A 79 -12.86 -2.97 4.14
N HIS A 80 -12.43 -1.95 4.90
CA HIS A 80 -13.02 -1.63 6.20
C HIS A 80 -14.54 -1.35 6.13
N ASP A 81 -15.02 -0.75 5.06
CA ASP A 81 -16.45 -0.46 4.84
C ASP A 81 -17.25 -1.66 4.30
N GLY A 82 -16.59 -2.81 4.08
CA GLY A 82 -17.22 -4.02 3.55
C GLY A 82 -17.61 -3.96 2.07
N SER A 83 -17.37 -2.85 1.37
CA SER A 83 -17.89 -2.62 0.00
C SER A 83 -17.32 -3.57 -1.05
N ARG A 84 -16.10 -4.07 -0.84
CA ARG A 84 -15.39 -4.95 -1.78
C ARG A 84 -14.32 -5.78 -1.09
N ARG A 85 -13.85 -6.83 -1.78
CA ARG A 85 -12.61 -7.52 -1.41
C ARG A 85 -11.39 -6.63 -1.69
N ARG A 86 -10.38 -6.72 -0.82
CA ARG A 86 -9.05 -6.18 -1.07
C ARG A 86 -8.39 -6.99 -2.19
N THR A 87 -7.49 -6.34 -2.91
CA THR A 87 -6.53 -7.01 -3.79
C THR A 87 -5.41 -7.63 -2.95
N PRO A 88 -4.64 -8.60 -3.47
CA PRO A 88 -3.48 -9.15 -2.77
C PRO A 88 -2.52 -8.06 -2.27
N GLY A 89 -2.16 -7.09 -3.11
CA GLY A 89 -1.38 -5.90 -2.70
C GLY A 89 -2.07 -5.08 -1.60
N GLY A 90 -3.38 -4.88 -1.71
CA GLY A 90 -4.17 -4.20 -0.68
C GLY A 90 -4.24 -4.92 0.67
N VAL A 91 -4.13 -6.26 0.69
CA VAL A 91 -3.98 -7.06 1.92
C VAL A 91 -2.58 -6.90 2.48
N PHE A 92 -1.54 -6.99 1.64
CA PHE A 92 -0.14 -6.81 2.04
C PHE A 92 0.09 -5.46 2.72
N PHE A 93 -0.36 -4.35 2.12
CA PHE A 93 -0.25 -3.03 2.73
C PHE A 93 -1.10 -2.89 4.00
N HIS A 94 -2.26 -3.53 4.06
CA HIS A 94 -3.09 -3.53 5.25
C HIS A 94 -2.38 -4.23 6.43
N LEU A 95 -1.74 -5.38 6.20
CA LEU A 95 -0.98 -6.08 7.22
C LEU A 95 0.19 -5.23 7.75
N ILE A 96 0.92 -4.53 6.88
CA ILE A 96 2.01 -3.64 7.30
C ILE A 96 1.48 -2.48 8.14
N THR A 97 0.42 -1.83 7.68
CA THR A 97 -0.10 -0.62 8.33
C THR A 97 -0.81 -0.90 9.66
N THR A 98 -1.23 -2.15 9.90
CA THR A 98 -1.91 -2.57 11.13
C THR A 98 -1.03 -3.38 12.09
N ASP A 99 0.17 -3.80 11.67
CA ASP A 99 1.10 -4.54 12.52
C ASP A 99 1.61 -3.63 13.67
N LYS A 100 1.20 -3.97 14.89
CA LYS A 100 1.60 -3.26 16.11
C LYS A 100 3.11 -3.32 16.39
N ASN A 101 3.83 -4.26 15.77
CA ASN A 101 5.27 -4.41 15.91
C ASN A 101 6.05 -3.50 14.95
N ILE A 102 5.38 -2.80 14.03
CA ILE A 102 6.02 -1.85 13.12
C ILE A 102 5.79 -0.43 13.67
N PRO A 103 6.85 0.33 13.99
CA PRO A 103 6.69 1.70 14.46
C PRO A 103 5.94 2.57 13.45
N LYS A 104 5.04 3.43 13.95
CA LYS A 104 4.28 4.37 13.10
C LYS A 104 5.19 5.32 12.31
N THR A 105 6.38 5.62 12.82
CA THR A 105 7.40 6.42 12.12
C THR A 105 7.89 5.74 10.85
N VAL A 106 8.19 4.44 10.93
CA VAL A 106 8.60 3.60 9.79
C VAL A 106 7.48 3.50 8.75
N ILE A 107 6.24 3.29 9.19
CA ILE A 107 5.08 3.29 8.29
C ILE A 107 4.96 4.64 7.58
N LYS A 108 5.10 5.76 8.30
CA LYS A 108 5.06 7.09 7.71
C LYS A 108 6.17 7.29 6.69
N GLU A 109 7.38 6.82 6.97
CA GLU A 109 8.53 6.91 6.06
C GLU A 109 8.26 6.18 4.74
N ILE A 110 7.78 4.92 4.82
CA ILE A 110 7.44 4.11 3.64
C ILE A 110 6.40 4.82 2.79
N PHE A 111 5.27 5.25 3.38
CA PHE A 111 4.12 5.77 2.66
C PHE A 111 4.10 7.31 2.52
N TYR A 112 5.19 8.01 2.86
CA TYR A 112 5.24 9.47 2.89
C TYR A 112 4.88 10.10 1.54
N ASP A 113 5.54 9.67 0.46
CA ASP A 113 5.40 10.26 -0.87
C ASP A 113 3.98 10.09 -1.40
N ILE A 114 3.42 8.89 -1.20
CA ILE A 114 2.03 8.55 -1.53
C ILE A 114 1.06 9.43 -0.74
N ALA A 115 1.34 9.69 0.54
CA ALA A 115 0.50 10.57 1.35
C ALA A 115 0.56 12.03 0.87
N GLN A 116 1.74 12.53 0.47
CA GLN A 116 1.89 13.88 -0.08
C GLN A 116 1.18 14.03 -1.43
N GLU A 117 1.34 13.07 -2.32
CA GLU A 117 0.69 13.09 -3.64
C GLU A 117 -0.83 13.04 -3.50
N ASN A 118 -1.36 12.16 -2.64
CA ASN A 118 -2.79 12.10 -2.35
C ASN A 118 -3.32 13.41 -1.74
N LYS A 119 -2.55 14.06 -0.85
CA LYS A 119 -2.91 15.36 -0.28
C LYS A 119 -2.95 16.44 -1.36
N LYS A 120 -1.95 16.48 -2.25
CA LYS A 120 -1.91 17.41 -3.38
C LYS A 120 -3.11 17.23 -4.30
N LYS A 121 -3.40 15.99 -4.71
CA LYS A 121 -4.54 15.65 -5.56
C LYS A 121 -5.88 16.07 -4.94
N LYS A 122 -6.10 15.79 -3.65
CA LYS A 122 -7.31 16.22 -2.92
C LYS A 122 -7.44 17.74 -2.87
N ASN A 123 -6.34 18.45 -2.66
CA ASN A 123 -6.34 19.91 -2.64
C ASN A 123 -6.66 20.50 -4.03
N GLU A 124 -6.12 19.92 -5.09
CA GLU A 124 -6.42 20.28 -6.49
C GLU A 124 -7.90 20.07 -6.80
N GLU A 125 -8.45 18.89 -6.49
CA GLU A 125 -9.87 18.57 -6.66
C GLU A 125 -10.78 19.54 -5.88
N ALA A 126 -10.39 19.90 -4.65
CA ALA A 126 -11.14 20.86 -3.84
C ALA A 126 -11.11 22.28 -4.44
N ARG A 127 -9.97 22.70 -5.03
CA ARG A 127 -9.83 23.99 -5.71
C ARG A 127 -10.71 24.05 -6.96
N GLU A 128 -10.69 23.00 -7.78
CA GLU A 128 -11.52 22.93 -8.99
C GLU A 128 -13.02 22.93 -8.66
N ARG A 129 -13.44 22.20 -7.62
CA ARG A 129 -14.84 22.25 -7.12
C ARG A 129 -15.23 23.68 -6.73
N ARG A 130 -14.40 24.37 -5.95
CA ARG A 130 -14.65 25.76 -5.52
C ARG A 130 -14.75 26.72 -6.71
N LYS A 131 -13.86 26.57 -7.69
CA LYS A 131 -13.85 27.39 -8.91
C LYS A 131 -15.13 27.18 -9.71
N LYS A 132 -15.56 25.93 -9.90
CA LYS A 132 -16.82 25.60 -10.58
C LYS A 132 -18.03 26.22 -9.88
N THR A 133 -18.15 26.03 -8.56
CA THR A 133 -19.24 26.64 -7.77
C THR A 133 -19.24 28.16 -7.85
N ASN A 134 -18.06 28.80 -7.81
CA ASN A 134 -17.96 30.25 -7.93
C ASN A 134 -18.40 30.73 -9.33
N ASN A 135 -18.00 30.03 -10.40
CA ASN A 135 -18.44 30.35 -11.75
C ASN A 135 -19.96 30.19 -11.91
N GLU A 136 -20.55 29.12 -11.38
CA GLU A 136 -22.01 28.89 -11.39
C GLU A 136 -22.77 30.01 -10.65
N LEU A 137 -22.26 30.46 -9.50
CA LEU A 137 -22.83 31.57 -8.75
C LEU A 137 -22.74 32.90 -9.52
N LYS A 138 -21.61 33.17 -10.18
CA LYS A 138 -21.44 34.36 -11.02
C LYS A 138 -22.45 34.37 -12.18
N GLU A 139 -22.59 33.25 -12.88
CA GLU A 139 -23.57 33.10 -13.97
C GLU A 139 -25.00 33.34 -13.48
N PHE A 140 -25.36 32.78 -12.32
CA PHE A 140 -26.69 32.98 -11.72
C PHE A 140 -26.96 34.46 -11.40
N LEU A 141 -25.98 35.16 -10.80
CA LEU A 141 -26.11 36.58 -10.47
C LEU A 141 -26.24 37.44 -11.73
N ILE A 142 -25.45 37.18 -12.77
CA ILE A 142 -25.52 37.89 -14.05
C ILE A 142 -26.91 37.72 -14.68
N ARG A 143 -27.41 36.48 -14.75
CA ARG A 143 -28.76 36.21 -15.29
C ARG A 143 -29.86 36.87 -14.47
N GLY A 144 -29.74 36.89 -13.15
CA GLY A 144 -30.71 37.54 -12.26
C GLY A 144 -30.75 39.06 -12.42
N ILE A 145 -29.63 39.69 -12.79
CA ILE A 145 -29.57 41.12 -13.13
C ILE A 145 -30.20 41.37 -14.50
N LEU A 146 -29.87 40.54 -15.50
CA LEU A 146 -30.40 40.64 -16.87
C LEU A 146 -31.93 40.47 -16.95
N PHE A 147 -32.54 39.69 -16.05
CA PHE A 147 -34.00 39.50 -16.01
C PHE A 147 -34.77 40.58 -15.23
N LYS A 148 -34.08 41.54 -14.60
CA LYS A 148 -34.68 42.64 -13.82
C LYS A 148 -34.67 44.00 -14.55
N LEU A 149 -34.12 44.06 -15.75
CA LEU A 149 -34.15 45.21 -16.67
C LEU A 149 -35.06 44.90 -17.85
#